data_AF-A0A2C6ADS7-F1
#
_entry.id   AF-A0A2C6ADS7-F1
#
_cell.length_a   1.000
_cell.length_b   1.000
_cell.length_c   1.000
_cell.angle_alpha   90.00
_cell.angle_beta   90.00
_cell.angle_gamma   90.00
#
_symmetry.space_group_name_H-M   'P 1'
#
loop_
_entity.id
_entity.type
_entity.pdbx_description
1 polymer ?
#
loop_
_entity_poly.entity_id
_entity_poly.type
_entity_poly.pdbx_seq_one_letter_code
_entity_poly.pdbx_strand_id
1 'polypeptide(L)'
;MAMFQKRQVILLLSLALCLILGPSSSLASSPSGNGNDGSQVLKQSTKSYQPSTSSNKQTSNQKPKYVFRGDHKPPLSIEENGIPPSMEPREVPEAISFTLRNHMDDLMNMSTGLKMTAYVSTTTSLGVAVGFGQRKANTGMARAQGWVYRIRVTPNMVDMARSLHPSEGGQQEREYSALGGIRAADIADAVRIPRKFFFEVSSDVPDMEWDELVKKLEEYWNNHPSEAWRWQNENYHDNNSPVPEISGHPLLVGLRIPGDPSWKEEPYRSIRPEDRISSQDYARGFMERAGAPNGWLPDYPLFEPLAPESGQLDEAAGFDFDALDLPEHYREDLEDQRRRGIDCTALIAALLAILPLMGRIIGARRSLNKLQMIHSSGYWVWKELDLSQYPGAKKKTVALRDLDRVQLSAAGHQSGPRNDWFELEGTTPLRTWYRHEKTDLISDQLKDQTVATFSFSREDWHLSPPCDSFDKLQFFIRFSSDHWSGTYDTISVHIGNHGTFVASGPWPGYEKWVDIDLQKAFDKKVVSVREVDYFSLIDIAYGDWSEKDKWKYAGMSNVQLAVRSASRKPDSSCLIRDETARNLRWFVYGRRSQGKKYG
;
A
#
# COMPACT_ATOMS: atom_id res chain seq x y z
N MET A 1 -46.03 -37.42 33.44
CA MET A 1 -44.59 -37.66 33.20
C MET A 1 -44.06 -36.41 32.51
N ALA A 2 -43.45 -35.47 33.22
CA ALA A 2 -42.12 -35.51 33.83
C ALA A 2 -41.00 -35.39 32.77
N MET A 3 -40.13 -34.40 33.01
CA MET A 3 -38.91 -34.01 32.28
C MET A 3 -39.12 -33.20 30.99
N PHE A 4 -39.02 -31.87 31.08
CA PHE A 4 -38.16 -31.04 30.22
C PHE A 4 -38.14 -29.57 30.71
N GLN A 5 -37.67 -29.32 31.93
CA GLN A 5 -37.26 -27.98 32.37
C GLN A 5 -36.18 -28.10 33.43
N LYS A 6 -34.91 -28.11 33.00
CA LYS A 6 -33.73 -27.85 33.84
C LYS A 6 -32.50 -27.71 32.92
N ARG A 7 -32.29 -26.52 32.34
CA ARG A 7 -30.99 -26.12 31.77
C ARG A 7 -30.82 -24.61 31.49
N GLN A 8 -31.44 -23.73 32.28
CA GLN A 8 -31.22 -22.28 32.18
C GLN A 8 -30.89 -21.55 33.51
N VAL A 9 -30.39 -22.24 34.54
CA VAL A 9 -30.06 -21.60 35.84
C VAL A 9 -28.58 -21.72 36.25
N ILE A 10 -27.68 -22.20 35.37
CA ILE A 10 -26.27 -22.44 35.75
C ILE A 10 -25.25 -21.44 35.14
N LEU A 11 -25.69 -20.41 34.40
CA LEU A 11 -24.74 -19.42 33.84
C LEU A 11 -24.74 -18.03 34.52
N LEU A 12 -25.58 -17.79 35.54
CA LEU A 12 -25.66 -16.50 36.25
C LEU A 12 -25.12 -16.53 37.70
N LEU A 13 -24.48 -17.63 38.11
CA LEU A 13 -23.95 -17.80 39.47
C LEU A 13 -22.42 -17.96 39.54
N SER A 14 -21.71 -17.69 38.44
CA SER A 14 -20.24 -17.80 38.36
C SER A 14 -19.52 -16.44 38.27
N LEU A 15 -20.25 -15.31 38.27
CA LEU A 15 -19.65 -13.96 38.20
C LEU A 15 -19.75 -13.14 39.50
N ALA A 16 -20.22 -13.74 40.60
CA ALA A 16 -20.43 -13.04 41.87
C ALA A 16 -19.59 -13.56 43.06
N LEU A 17 -18.53 -14.33 42.83
CA LEU A 17 -17.75 -14.95 43.92
C LEU A 17 -16.22 -14.87 43.78
N CYS A 18 -15.68 -13.77 43.22
CA CYS A 18 -14.22 -13.48 43.27
C CYS A 18 -13.86 -12.10 43.84
N LEU A 19 -14.81 -11.41 44.50
CA LEU A 19 -14.51 -10.25 45.33
C LEU A 19 -15.01 -10.56 46.73
N ILE A 20 -14.15 -11.09 47.59
CA ILE A 20 -14.11 -10.96 49.06
C ILE A 20 -13.02 -11.94 49.55
N LEU A 21 -12.13 -11.42 50.42
CA LEU A 21 -11.02 -12.05 51.16
C LEU A 21 -9.59 -11.86 50.58
N GLY A 22 -8.95 -10.76 50.98
CA GLY A 22 -7.58 -10.84 51.52
C GLY A 22 -7.62 -11.38 52.97
N PRO A 23 -6.49 -11.83 53.57
CA PRO A 23 -5.48 -10.87 54.01
C PRO A 23 -3.99 -11.32 53.98
N SER A 24 -3.13 -10.30 54.01
CA SER A 24 -1.88 -10.10 54.78
C SER A 24 -0.99 -11.28 55.18
N SER A 25 0.32 -11.18 54.87
CA SER A 25 1.42 -11.36 55.83
C SER A 25 2.73 -10.76 55.31
N SER A 26 3.33 -9.95 56.18
CA SER A 26 4.61 -9.24 56.12
C SER A 26 5.75 -10.03 56.78
N LEU A 27 7.01 -9.80 56.36
CA LEU A 27 8.30 -9.91 57.10
C LEU A 27 9.40 -9.41 56.12
N ALA A 28 10.01 -8.23 56.25
CA ALA A 28 11.02 -7.74 57.20
C ALA A 28 12.38 -8.50 57.18
N SER A 29 13.42 -7.89 56.61
CA SER A 29 14.71 -7.56 57.28
C SER A 29 15.78 -6.98 56.33
N SER A 30 16.46 -5.95 56.82
CA SER A 30 17.54 -5.11 56.25
C SER A 30 18.95 -5.76 56.45
N PRO A 31 20.12 -5.04 56.42
CA PRO A 31 20.58 -3.83 55.71
C PRO A 31 22.01 -3.93 55.09
N SER A 32 22.41 -2.85 54.41
CA SER A 32 23.77 -2.24 54.33
C SER A 32 24.82 -2.75 53.34
N GLY A 33 25.47 -1.79 52.67
CA GLY A 33 26.69 -1.98 51.87
C GLY A 33 27.03 -0.76 51.02
N ASN A 34 27.66 0.25 51.62
CA ASN A 34 28.28 1.42 50.97
C ASN A 34 29.33 1.05 49.93
N GLY A 35 29.53 1.91 48.93
CA GLY A 35 30.89 2.32 48.52
C GLY A 35 31.23 2.38 47.03
N ASN A 36 31.55 3.61 46.60
CA ASN A 36 32.45 4.02 45.50
C ASN A 36 32.02 3.76 44.05
N ASP A 37 31.80 4.80 43.25
CA ASP A 37 32.74 5.78 42.68
C ASP A 37 33.57 5.20 41.52
N GLY A 38 33.44 5.83 40.35
CA GLY A 38 34.00 5.32 39.10
C GLY A 38 33.27 5.81 37.85
N SER A 39 33.16 7.13 37.70
CA SER A 39 32.76 7.76 36.43
C SER A 39 33.85 7.50 35.38
N GLN A 40 33.58 6.63 34.39
CA GLN A 40 34.38 6.54 33.17
C GLN A 40 33.53 6.92 31.95
N VAL A 41 33.91 8.06 31.39
CA VAL A 41 33.47 8.60 30.11
C VAL A 41 33.93 7.66 28.99
N LEU A 42 33.00 6.85 28.47
CA LEU A 42 33.22 6.10 27.24
C LEU A 42 32.98 7.03 26.03
N LYS A 43 34.06 7.44 25.38
CA LYS A 43 34.02 8.08 24.06
C LYS A 43 33.47 7.07 23.05
N GLN A 44 32.21 7.24 22.64
CA GLN A 44 31.64 6.54 21.49
C GLN A 44 32.32 7.04 20.20
N SER A 45 33.18 6.20 19.64
CA SER A 45 33.70 6.33 18.29
C SER A 45 32.59 5.95 17.31
N THR A 46 32.07 6.92 16.58
CA THR A 46 31.19 6.73 15.43
C THR A 46 32.01 6.17 14.26
N LYS A 47 32.17 4.85 14.21
CA LYS A 47 32.59 4.17 12.98
C LYS A 47 31.37 4.04 12.07
N SER A 48 31.40 4.74 10.94
CA SER A 48 30.46 4.53 9.84
C SER A 48 30.51 3.07 9.40
N TYR A 49 29.37 2.40 9.39
CA TYR A 49 29.22 1.05 8.89
C TYR A 49 29.46 1.08 7.37
N GLN A 50 30.65 0.70 6.93
CA GLN A 50 30.86 0.24 5.57
C GLN A 50 30.42 -1.23 5.56
N PRO A 51 29.47 -1.63 4.72
CA PRO A 51 29.09 -3.04 4.61
C PRO A 51 30.36 -3.81 4.28
N SER A 52 30.73 -4.73 5.17
CA SER A 52 31.84 -5.64 4.94
C SER A 52 31.57 -6.36 3.63
N THR A 53 32.38 -6.07 2.63
CA THR A 53 32.59 -6.93 1.47
C THR A 53 33.23 -8.22 1.98
N SER A 54 32.46 -9.07 2.65
CA SER A 54 32.77 -10.49 2.72
C SER A 54 32.74 -10.95 1.27
N SER A 55 33.93 -10.98 0.68
CA SER A 55 34.21 -11.65 -0.57
C SER A 55 34.00 -13.14 -0.35
N ASN A 56 32.73 -13.54 -0.21
CA ASN A 56 32.32 -14.89 -0.47
C ASN A 56 32.57 -15.06 -1.96
N LYS A 57 33.77 -15.59 -2.24
CA LYS A 57 34.18 -16.18 -3.50
C LYS A 57 32.97 -17.01 -3.92
N GLN A 58 32.19 -16.50 -4.88
CA GLN A 58 31.01 -17.16 -5.42
C GLN A 58 31.53 -18.35 -6.23
N THR A 59 32.00 -19.37 -5.52
CA THR A 59 32.61 -20.59 -6.04
C THR A 59 31.49 -21.48 -6.52
N SER A 60 30.97 -21.12 -7.67
CA SER A 60 30.62 -21.99 -8.79
C SER A 60 29.48 -21.34 -9.57
N ASN A 61 29.58 -21.38 -10.90
CA ASN A 61 28.47 -21.15 -11.83
C ASN A 61 27.37 -22.22 -11.69
N GLN A 62 27.20 -22.85 -10.52
CA GLN A 62 26.17 -23.84 -10.31
C GLN A 62 24.81 -23.13 -10.26
N LYS A 63 23.97 -23.50 -11.22
CA LYS A 63 22.57 -23.09 -11.26
C LYS A 63 21.90 -23.57 -9.97
N PRO A 64 21.16 -22.71 -9.25
CA PRO A 64 20.49 -23.12 -8.03
C PRO A 64 19.48 -24.23 -8.35
N LYS A 65 19.56 -25.38 -7.65
CA LYS A 65 18.56 -26.44 -7.76
C LYS A 65 17.25 -26.04 -7.08
N TYR A 66 17.37 -25.28 -5.99
CA TYR A 66 16.25 -24.83 -5.16
C TYR A 66 16.31 -23.33 -4.93
N VAL A 67 15.11 -22.76 -4.74
CA VAL A 67 14.85 -21.44 -4.20
C VAL A 67 14.00 -21.59 -2.94
N PHE A 68 13.91 -20.53 -2.16
CA PHE A 68 13.26 -20.53 -0.86
C PHE A 68 12.21 -19.43 -0.80
N ARG A 69 11.16 -19.65 -0.01
CA ARG A 69 10.12 -18.64 0.23
C ARG A 69 9.68 -18.67 1.68
N GLY A 70 9.73 -17.51 2.33
CA GLY A 70 9.05 -17.28 3.60
C GLY A 70 7.57 -16.98 3.38
N ASP A 71 6.67 -17.72 4.03
CA ASP A 71 5.23 -17.50 3.95
C ASP A 71 4.55 -17.66 5.33
N HIS A 72 3.32 -17.18 5.45
CA HIS A 72 2.48 -17.35 6.62
C HIS A 72 1.55 -18.56 6.52
N LYS A 73 1.23 -18.97 5.29
CA LYS A 73 0.34 -20.10 5.02
C LYS A 73 1.00 -21.40 5.48
N PRO A 74 0.29 -22.28 6.22
CA PRO A 74 0.83 -23.57 6.63
C PRO A 74 0.79 -24.59 5.48
N PRO A 75 1.60 -25.65 5.54
CA PRO A 75 1.73 -26.60 4.44
C PRO A 75 0.42 -27.25 3.99
N LEU A 76 -0.50 -27.54 4.91
CA LEU A 76 -1.81 -28.11 4.59
C LEU A 76 -2.59 -27.27 3.55
N SER A 77 -2.46 -25.93 3.62
CA SER A 77 -3.13 -25.03 2.65
C SER A 77 -2.41 -24.95 1.31
N ILE A 78 -1.13 -25.27 1.28
CA ILE A 78 -0.25 -25.22 0.11
C ILE A 78 -0.26 -26.55 -0.64
N GLU A 79 -0.45 -27.66 0.07
CA GLU A 79 -0.46 -29.01 -0.51
C GLU A 79 -1.56 -29.18 -1.56
N GLU A 80 -2.73 -28.57 -1.35
CA GLU A 80 -3.86 -28.67 -2.27
C GLU A 80 -3.69 -27.83 -3.54
N ASN A 81 -3.21 -26.58 -3.40
CA ASN A 81 -3.29 -25.58 -4.47
C ASN A 81 -1.95 -24.96 -4.88
N GLY A 82 -0.85 -25.34 -4.22
CA GLY A 82 0.41 -24.64 -4.32
C GLY A 82 0.36 -23.23 -3.72
N ILE A 83 1.20 -22.34 -4.25
CA ILE A 83 1.29 -20.94 -3.85
C ILE A 83 0.86 -20.09 -5.05
N PRO A 84 -0.40 -19.64 -5.12
CA PRO A 84 -0.86 -18.76 -6.19
C PRO A 84 -0.30 -17.34 -6.02
N PRO A 85 -0.25 -16.54 -7.10
CA PRO A 85 -0.02 -15.09 -7.00
C PRO A 85 -1.06 -14.43 -6.10
N SER A 86 -0.68 -13.31 -5.49
CA SER A 86 -1.52 -12.63 -4.49
C SER A 86 -2.58 -11.74 -5.14
N MET A 87 -3.42 -12.30 -6.01
CA MET A 87 -4.50 -11.61 -6.73
C MET A 87 -5.84 -12.34 -6.54
N GLU A 88 -6.96 -11.72 -6.93
CA GLU A 88 -8.26 -12.37 -6.85
C GLU A 88 -8.29 -13.62 -7.74
N PRO A 89 -8.73 -14.77 -7.19
CA PRO A 89 -8.98 -15.94 -8.01
C PRO A 89 -9.99 -15.63 -9.12
N ARG A 90 -9.73 -16.12 -10.34
CA ARG A 90 -10.64 -16.06 -11.50
C ARG A 90 -10.83 -14.68 -12.13
N GLU A 91 -10.17 -13.63 -11.64
CA GLU A 91 -10.14 -12.36 -12.36
C GLU A 91 -9.03 -12.36 -13.40
N VAL A 92 -9.35 -11.85 -14.60
CA VAL A 92 -8.34 -11.58 -15.63
C VAL A 92 -7.39 -10.52 -15.06
N PRO A 93 -6.09 -10.83 -14.81
CA PRO A 93 -5.17 -9.84 -14.29
C PRO A 93 -5.07 -8.67 -15.26
N GLU A 94 -5.04 -7.47 -14.73
CA GLU A 94 -4.77 -6.27 -15.52
C GLU A 94 -3.38 -6.34 -16.15
N ALA A 95 -3.18 -5.64 -17.28
CA ALA A 95 -1.89 -5.62 -17.99
C ALA A 95 -0.71 -5.24 -17.07
N ILE A 96 -0.96 -4.39 -16.06
CA ILE A 96 0.05 -3.96 -15.09
C ILE A 96 0.51 -5.11 -14.17
N SER A 97 -0.34 -6.10 -13.90
CA SER A 97 -0.03 -7.24 -13.03
C SER A 97 1.06 -8.15 -13.58
N PHE A 98 1.31 -8.08 -14.89
CA PHE A 98 2.37 -8.82 -15.57
C PHE A 98 3.74 -8.11 -15.54
N THR A 99 3.86 -6.97 -14.87
CA THR A 99 5.12 -6.21 -14.84
C THR A 99 5.93 -6.47 -13.56
N LEU A 100 7.24 -6.71 -13.71
CA LEU A 100 8.13 -6.97 -12.57
C LEU A 100 8.31 -5.74 -11.68
N ARG A 101 8.29 -4.52 -12.24
CA ARG A 101 8.30 -3.29 -11.42
C ARG A 101 7.07 -3.23 -10.51
N ASN A 102 5.90 -3.52 -11.05
CA ASN A 102 4.67 -3.52 -10.25
C ASN A 102 4.68 -4.60 -9.17
N HIS A 103 5.28 -5.76 -9.47
CA HIS A 103 5.50 -6.80 -8.49
C HIS A 103 6.43 -6.34 -7.36
N MET A 104 7.54 -5.68 -7.69
CA MET A 104 8.54 -5.19 -6.73
C MET A 104 8.03 -4.02 -5.90
N ASP A 105 7.25 -3.13 -6.51
CA ASP A 105 6.61 -1.99 -5.86
C ASP A 105 5.43 -2.40 -4.97
N ASP A 106 5.10 -3.70 -4.92
CA ASP A 106 3.99 -4.26 -4.15
C ASP A 106 2.66 -3.53 -4.41
N LEU A 107 2.41 -3.12 -5.65
CA LEU A 107 1.19 -2.36 -5.98
C LEU A 107 -0.04 -3.18 -5.63
N MET A 108 -1.00 -2.55 -4.93
CA MET A 108 -2.21 -3.18 -4.44
C MET A 108 -3.45 -2.79 -5.27
N ASN A 109 -4.35 -3.75 -5.48
CA ASN A 109 -5.70 -3.50 -5.93
C ASN A 109 -6.48 -3.02 -4.71
N MET A 110 -6.88 -1.75 -4.75
CA MET A 110 -7.57 -1.10 -3.63
C MET A 110 -8.94 -1.70 -3.33
N SER A 111 -9.61 -2.29 -4.31
CA SER A 111 -10.95 -2.86 -4.11
C SER A 111 -10.91 -4.17 -3.34
N THR A 112 -9.84 -4.94 -3.51
CA THR A 112 -9.68 -6.29 -2.95
C THR A 112 -8.67 -6.34 -1.80
N GLY A 113 -7.81 -5.32 -1.70
CA GLY A 113 -6.69 -5.31 -0.77
C GLY A 113 -5.63 -6.37 -1.12
N LEU A 114 -5.62 -6.89 -2.34
CA LEU A 114 -4.66 -7.87 -2.83
C LEU A 114 -3.60 -7.21 -3.72
N LYS A 115 -2.42 -7.82 -3.84
CA LYS A 115 -1.36 -7.35 -4.74
C LYS A 115 -1.80 -7.50 -6.20
N MET A 116 -1.56 -6.49 -7.02
CA MET A 116 -1.73 -6.56 -8.46
C MET A 116 -0.52 -7.25 -9.09
N THR A 117 -0.27 -8.52 -8.77
CA THR A 117 0.88 -9.23 -9.33
C THR A 117 0.49 -10.61 -9.82
N ALA A 118 1.01 -10.95 -11.00
CA ALA A 118 0.97 -12.28 -11.56
C ALA A 118 2.12 -13.18 -11.04
N TYR A 119 2.96 -12.67 -10.13
CA TYR A 119 4.18 -13.33 -9.68
C TYR A 119 4.12 -13.76 -8.23
N VAL A 120 4.91 -14.78 -7.89
CA VAL A 120 5.24 -15.18 -6.52
C VAL A 120 6.74 -15.07 -6.30
N SER A 121 7.15 -14.24 -5.35
CA SER A 121 8.56 -14.06 -4.99
C SER A 121 9.16 -15.30 -4.34
N THR A 122 10.35 -15.67 -4.78
CA THR A 122 11.23 -16.65 -4.13
C THR A 122 12.66 -16.10 -4.13
N THR A 123 13.57 -16.68 -3.35
CA THR A 123 14.95 -16.22 -3.24
C THR A 123 15.92 -17.38 -3.22
N THR A 124 17.12 -17.20 -3.78
CA THR A 124 18.21 -18.16 -3.57
C THR A 124 18.89 -18.02 -2.21
N SER A 125 18.61 -16.95 -1.45
CA SER A 125 19.15 -16.74 -0.11
C SER A 125 18.19 -17.32 0.94
N LEU A 126 18.63 -18.39 1.61
CA LEU A 126 17.86 -18.96 2.70
C LEU A 126 17.64 -17.96 3.84
N GLY A 127 18.63 -17.12 4.13
CA GLY A 127 18.53 -16.07 5.16
C GLY A 127 17.41 -15.06 4.87
N VAL A 128 17.26 -14.64 3.61
CA VAL A 128 16.16 -13.76 3.17
C VAL A 128 14.81 -14.45 3.37
N ALA A 129 14.65 -15.70 2.92
CA ALA A 129 13.39 -16.44 3.06
C ALA A 129 13.00 -16.65 4.53
N VAL A 130 13.95 -16.99 5.39
CA VAL A 130 13.76 -17.09 6.84
C VAL A 130 13.32 -15.75 7.43
N GLY A 131 13.98 -14.65 7.06
CA GLY A 131 13.62 -13.31 7.51
C GLY A 131 12.17 -12.96 7.18
N PHE A 132 11.72 -13.27 5.95
CA PHE A 132 10.31 -13.11 5.57
C PHE A 132 9.37 -14.03 6.36
N GLY A 133 9.70 -15.32 6.51
CA GLY A 133 8.91 -16.26 7.30
C GLY A 133 8.76 -15.79 8.76
N GLN A 134 9.83 -15.29 9.36
CA GLN A 134 9.82 -14.78 10.72
C GLN A 134 9.02 -13.47 10.84
N ARG A 135 9.16 -12.52 9.90
CA ARG A 135 8.31 -11.30 9.88
C ARG A 135 6.83 -11.68 9.82
N LYS A 136 6.48 -12.66 8.98
CA LYS A 136 5.10 -13.15 8.86
C LYS A 136 4.59 -13.83 10.13
N ALA A 137 5.43 -14.57 10.86
CA ALA A 137 5.12 -15.08 12.20
C ALA A 137 4.88 -13.98 13.25
N ASN A 138 5.34 -12.75 12.99
CA ASN A 138 5.31 -11.62 13.92
C ASN A 138 4.16 -10.63 13.70
N THR A 139 3.32 -10.83 12.70
CA THR A 139 2.21 -9.93 12.27
C THR A 139 1.12 -9.67 13.31
N GLY A 140 1.27 -10.12 14.56
CA GLY A 140 0.31 -9.88 15.64
C GLY A 140 -1.02 -10.64 15.51
N MET A 141 -1.29 -11.26 14.36
CA MET A 141 -2.44 -12.13 14.18
C MET A 141 -2.33 -13.33 15.13
N ALA A 142 -3.38 -13.56 15.92
CA ALA A 142 -3.44 -14.70 16.81
C ALA A 142 -3.28 -15.99 15.97
N ARG A 143 -2.18 -16.72 16.19
CA ARG A 143 -1.77 -17.94 15.46
C ARG A 143 -1.07 -17.72 14.10
N ALA A 144 -0.61 -16.52 13.76
CA ALA A 144 0.31 -16.38 12.63
C ALA A 144 1.57 -17.24 12.86
N GLN A 145 1.83 -18.14 11.91
CA GLN A 145 3.02 -18.97 11.89
C GLN A 145 3.89 -18.51 10.72
N GLY A 146 5.21 -18.65 10.87
CA GLY A 146 6.16 -18.44 9.79
C GLY A 146 6.60 -19.78 9.25
N TRP A 147 6.55 -19.94 7.94
CA TRP A 147 7.01 -21.12 7.24
C TRP A 147 8.07 -20.72 6.21
N VAL A 148 9.06 -21.58 6.02
CA VAL A 148 10.01 -21.46 4.92
C VAL A 148 9.87 -22.71 4.06
N TYR A 149 9.53 -22.50 2.80
CA TYR A 149 9.36 -23.53 1.79
C TYR A 149 10.64 -23.65 0.98
N ARG A 150 11.10 -24.88 0.74
CA ARG A 150 12.14 -25.20 -0.24
C ARG A 150 11.48 -25.66 -1.53
N ILE A 151 11.71 -24.89 -2.58
CA ILE A 151 10.98 -24.97 -3.83
C ILE A 151 11.96 -25.25 -4.93
N ARG A 152 11.66 -26.23 -5.78
CA ARG A 152 12.49 -26.53 -6.93
C ARG A 152 12.42 -25.39 -7.94
N VAL A 153 13.55 -25.08 -8.57
CA VAL A 153 13.56 -24.11 -9.66
C VAL A 153 12.80 -24.65 -10.87
N THR A 154 11.84 -23.88 -11.37
CA THR A 154 10.95 -24.23 -12.49
C THR A 154 11.08 -23.22 -13.64
N PRO A 155 10.78 -23.60 -14.89
CA PRO A 155 10.97 -22.71 -16.03
C PRO A 155 10.10 -21.44 -16.04
N ASN A 156 9.04 -21.37 -15.24
CA ASN A 156 8.20 -20.17 -15.12
C ASN A 156 8.82 -19.10 -14.20
N MET A 157 9.99 -19.37 -13.59
CA MET A 157 10.72 -18.40 -12.79
C MET A 157 11.54 -17.45 -13.66
N VAL A 158 11.67 -16.21 -13.18
CA VAL A 158 12.42 -15.13 -13.82
C VAL A 158 13.47 -14.61 -12.85
N ASP A 159 14.72 -14.47 -13.30
CA ASP A 159 15.78 -13.85 -12.49
C ASP A 159 15.59 -12.34 -12.48
N MET A 160 15.16 -11.79 -11.34
CA MET A 160 14.83 -10.37 -11.19
C MET A 160 16.05 -9.48 -11.42
N ALA A 161 17.19 -9.85 -10.82
CA ALA A 161 18.41 -9.05 -10.89
C ALA A 161 18.97 -8.96 -12.32
N ARG A 162 18.74 -9.99 -13.14
CA ARG A 162 19.10 -9.99 -14.57
C ARG A 162 18.06 -9.34 -15.48
N SER A 163 16.83 -9.16 -14.99
CA SER A 163 15.74 -8.54 -15.75
C SER A 163 15.75 -7.02 -15.64
N LEU A 164 16.11 -6.51 -14.46
CA LEU A 164 16.07 -5.09 -14.10
C LEU A 164 17.40 -4.39 -14.39
N HIS A 165 17.36 -3.06 -14.52
CA HIS A 165 18.56 -2.24 -14.55
C HIS A 165 19.28 -2.33 -13.20
N PRO A 166 20.63 -2.38 -13.16
CA PRO A 166 21.37 -2.52 -11.90
C PRO A 166 21.08 -1.46 -10.83
N SER A 167 20.57 -0.28 -11.22
CA SER A 167 20.18 0.78 -10.29
C SER A 167 18.79 0.62 -9.67
N GLU A 168 17.95 -0.29 -10.17
CA GLU A 168 16.55 -0.45 -9.73
C GLU A 168 16.42 -1.29 -8.44
N GLY A 169 17.52 -1.62 -7.76
CA GLY A 169 17.48 -2.38 -6.51
C GLY A 169 17.28 -3.88 -6.74
N GLY A 170 16.78 -4.60 -5.73
CA GLY A 170 16.42 -6.02 -5.82
C GLY A 170 17.59 -7.03 -5.82
N GLN A 171 18.83 -6.61 -6.07
CA GLN A 171 19.97 -7.54 -6.11
C GLN A 171 20.27 -8.21 -4.76
N GLN A 172 19.91 -7.56 -3.66
CA GLN A 172 20.16 -8.08 -2.31
C GLN A 172 19.29 -9.30 -1.99
N GLU A 173 18.04 -9.30 -2.47
CA GLU A 173 17.11 -10.40 -2.21
C GLU A 173 17.39 -11.62 -3.08
N ARG A 174 18.18 -11.49 -4.14
CA ARG A 174 18.46 -12.56 -5.11
C ARG A 174 17.17 -13.25 -5.57
N GLU A 175 16.19 -12.43 -5.93
CA GLU A 175 14.82 -12.86 -6.18
C GLU A 175 14.68 -13.60 -7.51
N TYR A 176 13.95 -14.71 -7.45
CA TYR A 176 13.44 -15.45 -8.59
C TYR A 176 11.91 -15.37 -8.52
N SER A 177 11.29 -14.63 -9.42
CA SER A 177 9.83 -14.42 -9.41
C SER A 177 9.15 -15.45 -10.28
N ALA A 178 8.27 -16.27 -9.70
CA ALA A 178 7.53 -17.31 -10.41
C ALA A 178 6.26 -16.73 -11.04
N LEU A 179 6.25 -16.57 -12.36
CA LEU A 179 5.09 -16.09 -13.10
C LEU A 179 3.99 -17.17 -13.07
N GLY A 180 2.78 -16.79 -12.64
CA GLY A 180 1.69 -17.71 -12.37
C GLY A 180 1.83 -18.46 -11.04
N GLY A 181 2.81 -18.13 -10.19
CA GLY A 181 2.96 -18.80 -8.90
C GLY A 181 3.66 -20.15 -8.96
N ILE A 182 3.38 -21.02 -8.00
CA ILE A 182 4.19 -22.22 -7.70
C ILE A 182 3.23 -23.39 -7.44
N ARG A 183 3.40 -24.52 -8.14
CA ARG A 183 2.53 -25.69 -7.94
C ARG A 183 2.94 -26.46 -6.68
N ALA A 184 1.98 -27.12 -6.05
CA ALA A 184 2.24 -27.99 -4.90
C ALA A 184 3.36 -29.01 -5.21
N ALA A 185 3.31 -29.66 -6.39
CA ALA A 185 4.28 -30.67 -6.80
C ALA A 185 5.73 -30.17 -6.98
N ASP A 186 5.94 -28.86 -7.08
CA ASP A 186 7.28 -28.25 -7.20
C ASP A 186 7.90 -27.90 -5.82
N ILE A 187 7.15 -28.08 -4.73
CA ILE A 187 7.57 -27.76 -3.36
C ILE A 187 8.06 -29.04 -2.69
N ALA A 188 9.32 -29.08 -2.27
CA ALA A 188 9.93 -30.30 -1.73
C ALA A 188 9.58 -30.54 -0.26
N ASP A 189 9.79 -29.53 0.57
CA ASP A 189 9.52 -29.56 2.00
C ASP A 189 9.38 -28.15 2.56
N ALA A 190 8.93 -28.07 3.81
CA ALA A 190 8.83 -26.82 4.55
C ALA A 190 9.20 -27.00 6.02
N VAL A 191 9.72 -25.94 6.60
CA VAL A 191 9.99 -25.85 8.03
C VAL A 191 9.32 -24.64 8.64
N ARG A 192 8.81 -24.80 9.86
CA ARG A 192 8.21 -23.75 10.66
C ARG A 192 9.31 -22.99 11.40
N ILE A 193 9.27 -21.67 11.28
CA ILE A 193 10.19 -20.75 11.93
C ILE A 193 9.56 -20.20 13.22
N PRO A 194 10.15 -20.44 14.40
CA PRO A 194 9.71 -19.83 15.64
C PRO A 194 9.81 -18.30 15.59
N ARG A 195 8.86 -17.62 16.23
CA ARG A 195 8.72 -16.15 16.19
C ARG A 195 10.00 -15.38 16.57
N LYS A 196 10.81 -15.94 17.47
CA LYS A 196 12.05 -15.35 18.01
C LYS A 196 13.34 -16.07 17.60
N PHE A 197 13.27 -16.96 16.63
CA PHE A 197 14.37 -17.90 16.35
C PHE A 197 15.70 -17.21 16.04
N PHE A 198 15.71 -16.15 15.23
CA PHE A 198 16.94 -15.38 14.95
C PHE A 198 17.08 -14.06 15.72
N PHE A 199 16.00 -13.57 16.38
CA PHE A 199 16.05 -12.30 17.11
C PHE A 199 17.01 -12.31 18.31
N GLU A 200 17.32 -13.49 18.85
CA GLU A 200 18.24 -13.63 19.99
C GLU A 200 19.72 -13.67 19.56
N VAL A 201 20.01 -13.92 18.28
CA VAL A 201 21.37 -14.22 17.80
C VAL A 201 21.97 -13.09 16.97
N SER A 202 21.18 -12.41 16.13
CA SER A 202 21.61 -11.22 15.36
C SER A 202 20.43 -10.58 14.61
N SER A 203 20.55 -9.30 14.25
CA SER A 203 19.58 -8.62 13.36
C SER A 203 19.52 -9.25 11.97
N ASP A 204 20.61 -9.91 11.55
CA ASP A 204 20.75 -10.55 10.25
C ASP A 204 20.70 -12.07 10.40
N VAL A 205 19.88 -12.75 9.59
CA VAL A 205 19.89 -14.21 9.51
C VAL A 205 21.19 -14.62 8.79
N PRO A 206 22.08 -15.41 9.41
CA PRO A 206 23.32 -15.79 8.76
C PRO A 206 23.03 -16.63 7.50
N ASP A 207 23.84 -16.44 6.46
CA ASP A 207 23.85 -17.31 5.29
C ASP A 207 24.14 -18.75 5.77
N MET A 208 23.23 -19.67 5.49
CA MET A 208 23.35 -21.09 5.84
C MET A 208 22.69 -21.97 4.79
N GLU A 209 23.09 -23.24 4.77
CA GLU A 209 22.48 -24.24 3.91
C GLU A 209 21.20 -24.80 4.54
N TRP A 210 20.33 -25.39 3.69
CA TRP A 210 19.04 -25.93 4.13
C TRP A 210 19.17 -26.96 5.26
N ASP A 211 20.10 -27.90 5.14
CA ASP A 211 20.29 -28.96 6.13
C ASP A 211 20.79 -28.41 7.47
N GLU A 212 21.55 -27.31 7.45
CA GLU A 212 21.98 -26.61 8.66
C GLU A 212 20.79 -25.93 9.36
N LEU A 213 19.90 -25.28 8.59
CA LEU A 213 18.66 -24.71 9.14
C LEU A 213 17.79 -25.79 9.78
N VAL A 214 17.56 -26.91 9.07
CA VAL A 214 16.75 -28.04 9.57
C VAL A 214 17.33 -28.57 10.88
N LYS A 215 18.65 -28.78 10.95
CA LYS A 215 19.32 -29.26 12.16
C LYS A 215 19.14 -28.29 13.34
N LYS A 216 19.33 -26.97 13.11
CA LYS A 216 19.13 -25.95 14.17
C LYS A 216 17.68 -25.90 14.65
N LEU A 217 16.71 -26.05 13.75
CA LEU A 217 15.29 -26.10 14.12
C LEU A 217 14.96 -27.39 14.88
N GLU A 218 15.52 -28.52 14.49
CA GLU A 218 15.36 -29.79 15.21
C GLU A 218 15.87 -29.68 16.66
N GLU A 219 17.06 -29.10 16.87
CA GLU A 219 17.60 -28.82 18.21
C GLU A 219 16.66 -27.90 19.02
N TYR A 220 16.09 -26.87 18.40
CA TYR A 220 15.14 -25.98 19.06
C TYR A 220 13.85 -26.70 19.47
N TRP A 221 13.23 -27.44 18.54
CA TRP A 221 11.94 -28.10 18.76
C TRP A 221 12.03 -29.33 19.65
N ASN A 222 13.18 -30.01 19.71
CA ASN A 222 13.44 -31.05 20.70
C ASN A 222 13.37 -30.52 22.14
N ASN A 223 13.74 -29.25 22.34
CA ASN A 223 13.63 -28.58 23.64
C ASN A 223 12.27 -27.89 23.86
N HIS A 224 11.44 -27.80 22.82
CA HIS A 224 10.12 -27.16 22.85
C HIS A 224 9.09 -28.07 22.16
N PRO A 225 8.85 -29.29 22.68
CA PRO A 225 7.95 -30.24 22.03
C PRO A 225 6.56 -29.61 21.90
N SER A 226 6.19 -29.30 20.66
CA SER A 226 4.91 -28.66 20.31
C SER A 226 4.45 -29.17 18.96
N GLU A 227 3.55 -28.43 18.31
CA GLU A 227 2.96 -28.71 17.00
C GLU A 227 4.00 -29.10 15.93
N ALA A 228 3.53 -29.79 14.88
CA ALA A 228 4.36 -30.17 13.73
C ALA A 228 5.12 -28.97 13.16
N TRP A 229 6.45 -29.08 13.14
CA TRP A 229 7.36 -28.02 12.69
C TRP A 229 8.01 -28.32 11.34
N ARG A 230 7.97 -29.57 10.89
CA ARG A 230 8.51 -30.01 9.61
C ARG A 230 7.40 -30.65 8.80
N TRP A 231 7.37 -30.34 7.52
CA TRP A 231 6.49 -30.97 6.55
C TRP A 231 7.32 -31.45 5.37
N GLN A 232 7.08 -32.67 4.95
CA GLN A 232 7.63 -33.25 3.71
C GLN A 232 6.48 -33.43 2.75
N ASN A 233 6.64 -32.97 1.51
CA ASN A 233 5.59 -33.08 0.53
C ASN A 233 5.64 -34.45 -0.15
N GLU A 234 4.66 -35.31 0.15
CA GLU A 234 4.56 -36.64 -0.47
C GLU A 234 4.28 -36.55 -1.99
N ASN A 235 3.69 -35.43 -2.44
CA ASN A 235 3.39 -35.15 -3.84
C ASN A 235 4.53 -34.42 -4.56
N TYR A 236 5.71 -34.29 -3.96
CA TYR A 236 6.85 -33.64 -4.61
C TYR A 236 7.36 -34.46 -5.80
N HIS A 237 7.41 -33.85 -6.98
CA HIS A 237 7.90 -34.49 -8.20
C HIS A 237 9.41 -34.31 -8.35
N ASP A 238 10.21 -35.12 -7.64
CA ASP A 238 11.66 -35.23 -7.89
C ASP A 238 11.95 -36.09 -9.14
N ASN A 239 11.46 -35.66 -10.28
CA ASN A 239 11.51 -36.45 -11.51
C ASN A 239 12.91 -36.50 -12.17
N ASN A 240 14.00 -36.21 -11.44
CA ASN A 240 15.36 -36.08 -11.97
C ASN A 240 15.49 -35.17 -13.21
N SER A 241 14.48 -34.36 -13.53
CA SER A 241 14.56 -33.49 -14.71
C SER A 241 15.70 -32.50 -14.53
N PRO A 242 16.42 -32.13 -15.60
CA PRO A 242 17.48 -31.15 -15.51
C PRO A 242 16.96 -29.85 -14.88
N VAL A 243 17.77 -29.23 -14.03
CA VAL A 243 17.46 -27.90 -13.47
C VAL A 243 17.43 -26.92 -14.65
N PRO A 244 16.30 -26.24 -14.90
CA PRO A 244 16.20 -25.32 -16.03
C PRO A 244 17.17 -24.15 -15.84
N GLU A 245 17.59 -23.58 -16.95
CA GLU A 245 18.31 -22.32 -16.92
C GLU A 245 17.33 -21.18 -16.73
N ILE A 246 17.49 -20.42 -15.65
CA ILE A 246 16.70 -19.22 -15.41
C ILE A 246 17.49 -18.01 -15.87
N SER A 247 16.88 -17.24 -16.77
CA SER A 247 17.43 -16.01 -17.32
C SER A 247 16.66 -14.78 -16.83
N GLY A 248 17.25 -13.61 -17.06
CA GLY A 248 16.50 -12.36 -16.97
C GLY A 248 15.59 -12.19 -18.19
N HIS A 249 14.45 -11.55 -17.98
CA HIS A 249 13.44 -11.29 -19.00
C HIS A 249 13.07 -9.79 -19.00
N PRO A 250 13.88 -8.92 -19.63
CA PRO A 250 13.70 -7.47 -19.52
C PRO A 250 12.38 -6.94 -20.12
N LEU A 251 11.73 -7.70 -21.01
CA LEU A 251 10.39 -7.38 -21.52
C LEU A 251 9.28 -7.51 -20.47
N LEU A 252 9.52 -8.22 -19.37
CA LEU A 252 8.58 -8.30 -18.24
C LEU A 252 8.70 -7.12 -17.27
N VAL A 253 9.67 -6.22 -17.42
CA VAL A 253 9.87 -5.11 -16.47
C VAL A 253 8.72 -4.09 -16.48
N GLY A 254 8.03 -3.93 -17.60
CA GLY A 254 6.89 -3.00 -17.72
C GLY A 254 7.24 -1.62 -18.27
N LEU A 255 8.23 -1.50 -19.15
CA LEU A 255 8.54 -0.23 -19.82
C LEU A 255 7.41 0.17 -20.78
N ARG A 256 6.74 1.30 -20.53
CA ARG A 256 5.43 1.63 -21.12
C ARG A 256 5.45 2.36 -22.46
N ILE A 257 6.57 2.95 -22.89
CA ILE A 257 6.54 3.93 -23.99
C ILE A 257 7.67 3.69 -25.01
N PRO A 258 7.36 3.68 -26.33
CA PRO A 258 8.35 3.87 -27.38
C PRO A 258 9.02 5.24 -27.22
N GLY A 259 10.17 5.26 -26.55
CA GLY A 259 10.88 6.50 -26.19
C GLY A 259 11.28 6.62 -24.73
N ASP A 260 10.89 5.67 -23.87
CA ASP A 260 11.43 5.57 -22.51
C ASP A 260 12.98 5.54 -22.57
N PRO A 261 13.69 6.47 -21.91
CA PRO A 261 15.15 6.51 -21.90
C PRO A 261 15.80 5.20 -21.45
N SER A 262 15.11 4.42 -20.61
CA SER A 262 15.58 3.12 -20.12
C SER A 262 15.89 2.16 -21.27
N TRP A 263 15.19 2.25 -22.40
CA TRP A 263 15.49 1.44 -23.60
C TRP A 263 16.89 1.65 -24.19
N LYS A 264 17.63 2.67 -23.73
CA LYS A 264 19.01 2.94 -24.14
C LYS A 264 20.04 2.33 -23.20
N GLU A 265 19.60 1.72 -22.11
CA GLU A 265 20.42 1.16 -21.04
C GLU A 265 20.32 -0.38 -21.03
N GLU A 266 21.36 -1.07 -20.56
CA GLU A 266 21.32 -2.53 -20.40
C GLU A 266 20.50 -2.91 -19.16
N PRO A 267 19.72 -4.01 -19.18
CA PRO A 267 19.68 -5.04 -20.23
C PRO A 267 18.72 -4.71 -21.41
N TYR A 268 17.99 -3.60 -21.33
CA TYR A 268 16.90 -3.25 -22.25
C TYR A 268 17.37 -2.91 -23.68
N ARG A 269 18.56 -2.31 -23.79
CA ARG A 269 19.18 -1.88 -25.05
C ARG A 269 19.34 -3.02 -26.05
N SER A 270 19.56 -4.23 -25.56
CA SER A 270 19.68 -5.44 -26.38
C SER A 270 18.40 -5.82 -27.13
N ILE A 271 17.24 -5.30 -26.72
CA ILE A 271 15.94 -5.60 -27.32
C ILE A 271 15.66 -4.64 -28.47
N ARG A 272 15.56 -5.20 -29.68
CA ARG A 272 15.26 -4.45 -30.89
C ARG A 272 13.87 -3.80 -30.81
N PRO A 273 13.66 -2.60 -31.35
CA PRO A 273 12.37 -1.90 -31.30
C PRO A 273 11.17 -2.73 -31.74
N GLU A 274 11.32 -3.54 -32.78
CA GLU A 274 10.28 -4.43 -33.31
C GLU A 274 9.88 -5.58 -32.36
N ASP A 275 10.75 -5.95 -31.42
CA ASP A 275 10.52 -7.01 -30.43
C ASP A 275 9.93 -6.46 -29.12
N ARG A 276 9.73 -5.13 -29.01
CA ARG A 276 9.20 -4.45 -27.80
C ARG A 276 7.68 -4.56 -27.72
N ILE A 277 7.21 -5.74 -27.36
CA ILE A 277 5.80 -6.02 -27.09
C ILE A 277 5.42 -5.68 -25.64
N SER A 278 4.12 -5.69 -25.33
CA SER A 278 3.65 -5.47 -23.96
C SER A 278 4.14 -6.58 -23.01
N SER A 279 4.35 -6.27 -21.73
CA SER A 279 4.74 -7.29 -20.75
C SER A 279 3.69 -8.39 -20.59
N GLN A 280 2.41 -8.07 -20.77
CA GLN A 280 1.33 -9.05 -20.77
C GLN A 280 1.43 -10.03 -21.95
N ASP A 281 1.64 -9.53 -23.17
CA ASP A 281 1.80 -10.39 -24.35
C ASP A 281 3.07 -11.24 -24.26
N TYR A 282 4.16 -10.64 -23.77
CA TYR A 282 5.40 -11.38 -23.54
C TYR A 282 5.24 -12.46 -22.47
N ALA A 283 4.55 -12.16 -21.36
CA ALA A 283 4.26 -13.10 -20.28
C ALA A 283 3.47 -14.31 -20.79
N ARG A 284 2.43 -14.10 -21.62
CA ARG A 284 1.67 -15.20 -22.22
C ARG A 284 2.56 -16.10 -23.08
N GLY A 285 3.35 -15.51 -23.99
CA GLY A 285 4.26 -16.29 -24.83
C GLY A 285 5.39 -16.95 -24.05
N PHE A 286 5.84 -16.34 -22.95
CA PHE A 286 6.81 -16.94 -22.04
C PHE A 286 6.22 -18.18 -21.34
N MET A 287 5.02 -18.09 -20.78
CA MET A 287 4.34 -19.24 -20.17
C MET A 287 4.06 -20.36 -21.17
N GLU A 288 3.70 -20.02 -22.41
CA GLU A 288 3.51 -21.00 -23.48
C GLU A 288 4.82 -21.76 -23.81
N ARG A 289 5.96 -21.07 -23.88
CA ARG A 289 7.23 -21.72 -24.25
C ARG A 289 7.93 -22.42 -23.08
N ALA A 290 8.03 -21.73 -21.95
CA ALA A 290 8.77 -22.22 -20.79
C ALA A 290 7.91 -23.14 -19.93
N GLY A 291 6.62 -22.82 -19.81
CA GLY A 291 5.70 -23.48 -18.92
C GLY A 291 5.05 -24.76 -19.48
N ALA A 292 4.66 -24.75 -20.76
CA ALA A 292 3.90 -25.85 -21.38
C ALA A 292 4.55 -27.24 -21.25
N PRO A 293 5.88 -27.41 -21.40
CA PRO A 293 6.51 -28.73 -21.24
C PRO A 293 6.32 -29.37 -19.86
N ASN A 294 6.03 -28.56 -18.84
CA ASN A 294 5.79 -29.01 -17.48
C ASN A 294 4.33 -28.89 -17.06
N GLY A 295 3.40 -28.66 -17.98
CA GLY A 295 1.97 -28.57 -17.66
C GLY A 295 1.51 -27.19 -17.17
N TRP A 296 2.32 -26.14 -17.31
CA TRP A 296 1.81 -24.78 -17.17
C TRP A 296 1.16 -24.38 -18.49
N LEU A 297 -0.15 -24.19 -18.49
CA LEU A 297 -0.86 -23.66 -19.65
C LEU A 297 -0.57 -22.15 -19.77
N PRO A 298 -0.69 -21.57 -20.98
CA PRO A 298 -0.65 -20.11 -21.16
C PRO A 298 -1.62 -19.37 -20.22
N ASP A 299 -2.70 -20.06 -19.85
CA ASP A 299 -3.77 -19.56 -19.00
C ASP A 299 -3.64 -19.98 -17.52
N TYR A 300 -2.73 -20.90 -17.18
CA TYR A 300 -2.61 -21.46 -15.83
C TYR A 300 -1.60 -20.69 -14.97
N PRO A 301 -1.89 -20.39 -13.68
CA PRO A 301 -3.16 -20.38 -12.96
C PRO A 301 -3.74 -18.94 -12.85
N LEU A 302 -3.42 -18.06 -13.79
CA LEU A 302 -3.94 -16.68 -13.80
C LEU A 302 -5.37 -16.60 -14.35
N PHE A 303 -5.82 -17.66 -15.02
CA PHE A 303 -7.17 -17.80 -15.54
C PHE A 303 -7.55 -19.25 -15.29
N GLU A 304 -8.37 -19.53 -14.27
CA GLU A 304 -9.16 -20.75 -14.37
C GLU A 304 -9.89 -20.67 -15.71
N PRO A 305 -9.81 -21.69 -16.59
CA PRO A 305 -10.68 -21.70 -17.75
C PRO A 305 -12.08 -21.55 -17.18
N LEU A 306 -12.81 -20.50 -17.62
CA LEU A 306 -14.20 -20.29 -17.25
C LEU A 306 -14.84 -21.67 -17.31
N ALA A 307 -15.31 -22.18 -16.17
CA ALA A 307 -16.13 -23.38 -16.19
C ALA A 307 -17.15 -23.14 -17.30
N PRO A 308 -17.28 -24.05 -18.29
CA PRO A 308 -18.15 -23.82 -19.43
C PRO A 308 -19.47 -23.31 -18.87
N GLU A 309 -19.86 -22.10 -19.27
CA GLU A 309 -20.95 -21.35 -18.65
C GLU A 309 -22.08 -22.33 -18.34
N SER A 310 -22.54 -22.35 -17.08
CA SER A 310 -23.56 -23.25 -16.56
C SER A 310 -24.92 -23.12 -17.28
N GLY A 311 -24.99 -22.41 -18.40
CA GLY A 311 -26.11 -22.38 -19.34
C GLY A 311 -26.46 -23.73 -19.98
N GLN A 312 -25.80 -24.84 -19.63
CA GLN A 312 -26.25 -26.20 -19.94
C GLN A 312 -26.71 -27.03 -18.73
N LEU A 313 -26.60 -26.54 -17.48
CA LEU A 313 -27.02 -27.26 -16.28
C LEU A 313 -28.30 -26.69 -15.62
N ASP A 314 -28.69 -25.45 -15.96
CA ASP A 314 -29.92 -24.83 -15.43
C ASP A 314 -31.24 -25.42 -15.99
N GLU A 315 -31.17 -26.34 -16.95
CA GLU A 315 -32.34 -27.11 -17.39
C GLU A 315 -32.63 -28.32 -16.48
N ALA A 316 -31.70 -28.70 -15.59
CA ALA A 316 -31.80 -29.94 -14.81
C ALA A 316 -32.15 -29.77 -13.32
N ALA A 317 -32.06 -28.55 -12.76
CA ALA A 317 -32.39 -28.28 -11.36
C ALA A 317 -33.42 -27.15 -11.25
N GLY A 318 -34.66 -27.42 -11.67
CA GLY A 318 -35.77 -26.50 -11.51
C GLY A 318 -36.05 -26.21 -10.03
N PHE A 319 -35.63 -25.03 -9.56
CA PHE A 319 -36.10 -24.48 -8.29
C PHE A 319 -37.53 -24.00 -8.50
N ASP A 320 -38.48 -24.73 -7.93
CA ASP A 320 -39.92 -24.49 -8.08
C ASP A 320 -40.38 -23.40 -7.09
N PHE A 321 -40.59 -22.18 -7.58
CA PHE A 321 -41.11 -21.07 -6.79
C PHE A 321 -42.56 -21.30 -6.36
N ASP A 322 -43.31 -22.18 -7.04
CA ASP A 322 -44.68 -22.51 -6.65
C ASP A 322 -44.72 -23.36 -5.36
N ALA A 323 -43.59 -23.94 -4.94
CA ALA A 323 -43.47 -24.65 -3.67
C ALA A 323 -43.46 -23.72 -2.44
N LEU A 324 -43.31 -22.41 -2.61
CA LEU A 324 -43.16 -21.45 -1.51
C LEU A 324 -44.47 -20.78 -1.05
N ASP A 325 -45.61 -21.10 -1.67
CA ASP A 325 -46.96 -20.60 -1.35
C ASP A 325 -46.98 -19.08 -1.06
N LEU A 326 -46.25 -18.31 -1.87
CA LEU A 326 -46.12 -16.87 -1.73
C LEU A 326 -47.35 -16.16 -2.35
N PRO A 327 -47.84 -15.07 -1.74
CA PRO A 327 -48.86 -14.23 -2.36
C PRO A 327 -48.40 -13.72 -3.74
N GLU A 328 -49.33 -13.70 -4.71
CA GLU A 328 -49.10 -13.39 -6.15
C GLU A 328 -48.12 -12.21 -6.39
N HIS A 329 -48.30 -11.10 -5.67
CA HIS A 329 -47.46 -9.90 -5.82
C HIS A 329 -45.99 -10.09 -5.43
N TYR A 330 -45.69 -10.94 -4.45
CA TYR A 330 -44.30 -11.27 -4.10
C TYR A 330 -43.65 -12.17 -5.15
N ARG A 331 -44.44 -13.01 -5.80
CA ARG A 331 -43.98 -13.90 -6.87
C ARG A 331 -43.65 -13.09 -8.13
N GLU A 332 -44.51 -12.14 -8.48
CA GLU A 332 -44.26 -11.21 -9.59
C GLU A 332 -42.99 -10.37 -9.38
N ASP A 333 -42.76 -9.87 -8.15
CA ASP A 333 -41.56 -9.11 -7.82
C ASP A 333 -40.29 -9.98 -7.87
N LEU A 334 -40.33 -11.22 -7.34
CA LEU A 334 -39.18 -12.13 -7.39
C LEU A 334 -38.86 -12.57 -8.83
N GLU A 335 -39.88 -12.77 -9.66
CA GLU A 335 -39.69 -13.05 -11.08
C GLU A 335 -39.10 -11.84 -11.84
N ASP A 336 -39.54 -10.62 -11.55
CA ASP A 336 -38.99 -9.40 -12.16
C ASP A 336 -37.51 -9.20 -11.75
N GLN A 337 -37.15 -9.48 -10.49
CA GLN A 337 -35.76 -9.44 -10.03
C GLN A 337 -34.89 -10.54 -10.68
N ARG A 338 -35.44 -11.74 -10.87
CA ARG A 338 -34.78 -12.84 -11.61
C ARG A 338 -34.56 -12.48 -13.08
N ARG A 339 -35.54 -11.86 -13.75
CA ARG A 339 -35.41 -11.35 -15.13
C ARG A 339 -34.33 -10.28 -15.26
N ARG A 340 -34.02 -9.58 -14.16
CA ARG A 340 -32.96 -8.56 -14.09
C ARG A 340 -31.59 -9.12 -13.68
N GLY A 341 -31.47 -10.44 -13.49
CA GLY A 341 -30.20 -11.12 -13.18
C GLY A 341 -29.70 -10.89 -11.76
N ILE A 342 -30.60 -10.57 -10.82
CA ILE A 342 -30.24 -10.32 -9.41
C ILE A 342 -30.40 -11.62 -8.62
N ASP A 343 -29.31 -12.10 -8.03
CA ASP A 343 -29.29 -13.28 -7.15
C ASP A 343 -29.87 -12.93 -5.77
N CYS A 344 -31.09 -13.39 -5.49
CA CYS A 344 -31.84 -13.07 -4.29
C CYS A 344 -31.50 -13.98 -3.08
N THR A 345 -30.69 -15.03 -3.25
CA THR A 345 -30.45 -16.02 -2.19
C THR A 345 -29.62 -15.44 -1.04
N ALA A 346 -28.70 -14.52 -1.33
CA ALA A 346 -27.87 -13.84 -0.30
C ALA A 346 -28.62 -12.71 0.43
N LEU A 347 -29.55 -12.03 -0.25
CA LEU A 347 -30.27 -10.87 0.28
C LEU A 347 -31.27 -11.26 1.40
N ILE A 348 -31.95 -12.40 1.21
CA ILE A 348 -32.93 -12.93 2.17
C ILE A 348 -32.24 -13.46 3.45
N ALA A 349 -31.04 -14.03 3.30
CA ALA A 349 -30.24 -14.49 4.44
C ALA A 349 -29.70 -13.33 5.30
N ALA A 350 -29.36 -12.19 4.68
CA ALA A 350 -28.85 -11.01 5.39
C ALA A 350 -29.95 -10.21 6.13
N LEU A 351 -31.16 -10.14 5.56
CA LEU A 351 -32.28 -9.40 6.15
C LEU A 351 -32.84 -10.05 7.42
N LEU A 352 -32.72 -11.37 7.56
CA LEU A 352 -33.17 -12.10 8.77
C LEU A 352 -32.18 -12.01 9.95
N ALA A 353 -30.94 -11.57 9.71
CA ALA A 353 -29.89 -11.54 10.73
C ALA A 353 -29.78 -10.20 11.49
N ILE A 354 -30.35 -9.10 10.98
CA ILE A 354 -29.98 -7.73 11.43
C ILE A 354 -31.05 -7.04 12.30
N LEU A 355 -32.19 -7.68 12.55
CA LEU A 355 -33.32 -7.02 13.23
C LEU A 355 -33.30 -6.84 14.77
N PRO A 356 -32.30 -7.29 15.59
CA PRO A 356 -32.37 -7.02 17.04
C PRO A 356 -31.25 -6.17 17.66
N LEU A 357 -30.38 -5.48 16.90
CA LEU A 357 -29.18 -4.84 17.50
C LEU A 357 -28.86 -3.45 16.93
N MET A 358 -29.61 -2.41 17.34
CA MET A 358 -29.04 -1.04 17.43
C MET A 358 -29.74 -0.20 18.51
N GLY A 359 -29.01 0.17 19.56
CA GLY A 359 -29.48 1.06 20.62
C GLY A 359 -28.36 1.70 21.46
N ARG A 360 -27.84 2.84 20.97
CA ARG A 360 -27.18 3.98 21.69
C ARG A 360 -25.83 3.67 22.41
N ILE A 361 -24.81 4.54 22.43
CA ILE A 361 -24.67 5.79 23.22
C ILE A 361 -23.42 6.60 22.78
N ILE A 362 -23.48 7.92 22.99
CA ILE A 362 -22.56 9.00 22.60
C ILE A 362 -21.56 9.39 23.72
N GLY A 363 -20.28 9.62 23.33
CA GLY A 363 -19.50 10.87 23.52
C GLY A 363 -18.75 11.18 24.84
N ALA A 364 -17.52 11.73 24.71
CA ALA A 364 -17.11 13.06 25.23
C ALA A 364 -15.61 13.39 25.01
N ARG A 365 -15.32 14.69 24.80
CA ARG A 365 -14.03 15.36 24.52
C ARG A 365 -13.31 15.89 25.79
N ARG A 366 -11.99 16.17 25.68
CA ARG A 366 -11.21 17.37 26.16
C ARG A 366 -9.70 17.15 25.89
N SER A 367 -9.01 17.90 25.02
CA SER A 367 -8.32 19.22 25.11
C SER A 367 -7.16 19.36 26.11
N LEU A 368 -5.92 19.66 25.64
CA LEU A 368 -5.11 20.87 25.96
C LEU A 368 -3.63 20.79 25.49
N ASN A 369 -3.28 21.70 24.56
CA ASN A 369 -2.16 22.66 24.46
C ASN A 369 -0.67 22.41 24.85
N LYS A 370 0.17 22.86 23.89
CA LYS A 370 1.50 23.55 23.93
C LYS A 370 2.80 22.73 24.00
N LEU A 371 3.71 22.93 23.03
CA LEU A 371 5.12 23.32 23.30
C LEU A 371 5.90 23.87 22.07
N GLN A 372 7.03 24.52 22.40
CA GLN A 372 7.98 25.36 21.65
C GLN A 372 8.83 24.69 20.56
N MET A 373 9.42 25.55 19.72
CA MET A 373 10.17 25.25 18.48
C MET A 373 11.65 25.67 18.59
N ILE A 374 12.56 24.90 17.97
CA ILE A 374 14.00 25.17 17.81
C ILE A 374 14.36 25.05 16.30
N HIS A 375 15.35 25.83 15.85
CA HIS A 375 15.64 26.19 14.45
C HIS A 375 16.99 25.65 13.92
N SER A 376 17.08 25.34 12.62
CA SER A 376 18.26 25.44 11.70
C SER A 376 17.88 24.87 10.30
N SER A 377 18.48 25.17 9.13
CA SER A 377 19.24 26.29 8.53
C SER A 377 19.39 25.96 7.03
N GLY A 378 19.29 26.93 6.11
CA GLY A 378 19.58 26.75 4.66
C GLY A 378 19.43 28.07 3.87
N TYR A 379 20.31 28.30 2.88
CA TYR A 379 20.75 29.61 2.34
C TYR A 379 19.78 30.35 1.38
N TRP A 380 19.87 31.70 1.35
CA TRP A 380 19.16 32.60 0.42
C TRP A 380 20.15 33.46 -0.39
N VAL A 381 19.79 33.82 -1.63
CA VAL A 381 20.47 34.87 -2.42
C VAL A 381 19.64 36.14 -2.39
N TRP A 382 20.28 37.27 -2.03
CA TRP A 382 19.65 38.59 -2.00
C TRP A 382 20.23 39.48 -3.10
N LYS A 383 19.38 40.32 -3.70
CA LYS A 383 19.79 41.42 -4.57
C LYS A 383 19.12 42.70 -4.08
N GLU A 384 19.92 43.70 -3.78
CA GLU A 384 19.43 45.01 -3.35
C GLU A 384 18.86 45.78 -4.55
N LEU A 385 17.70 46.40 -4.34
CA LEU A 385 17.04 47.29 -5.29
C LEU A 385 17.30 48.73 -4.86
N ASP A 386 17.86 49.55 -5.76
CA ASP A 386 18.06 50.97 -5.52
C ASP A 386 16.74 51.74 -5.68
N LEU A 387 16.11 52.07 -4.56
CA LEU A 387 14.83 52.78 -4.53
C LEU A 387 14.96 54.28 -4.80
N SER A 388 16.18 54.82 -4.93
CA SER A 388 16.40 56.25 -5.17
C SER A 388 15.88 56.74 -6.52
N GLN A 389 15.66 55.82 -7.47
CA GLN A 389 15.21 56.12 -8.82
C GLN A 389 13.69 56.12 -8.98
N TYR A 390 12.92 55.83 -7.93
CA TYR A 390 11.47 55.70 -8.03
C TYR A 390 10.73 57.02 -7.73
N PRO A 391 9.81 57.46 -8.60
CA PRO A 391 8.97 58.63 -8.35
C PRO A 391 8.12 58.43 -7.09
N GLY A 392 8.29 59.30 -6.10
CA GLY A 392 7.63 59.20 -4.79
C GLY A 392 8.51 58.70 -3.65
N ALA A 393 9.72 58.19 -3.94
CA ALA A 393 10.68 57.84 -2.90
C ALA A 393 11.21 59.10 -2.19
N LYS A 394 11.08 59.16 -0.86
CA LYS A 394 11.68 60.22 -0.05
C LYS A 394 12.92 59.65 0.63
N LYS A 395 14.09 60.25 0.41
CA LYS A 395 15.37 59.80 1.01
C LYS A 395 15.71 58.32 0.78
N LYS A 396 15.52 57.84 -0.47
CA LYS A 396 15.74 56.44 -0.87
C LYS A 396 14.84 55.43 -0.14
N THR A 397 13.76 55.88 0.49
CA THR A 397 12.75 55.00 1.08
C THR A 397 11.40 55.27 0.44
N VAL A 398 10.63 54.21 0.26
CA VAL A 398 9.22 54.24 -0.14
C VAL A 398 8.45 53.65 1.04
N ALA A 399 7.43 54.35 1.55
CA ALA A 399 6.63 53.77 2.61
C ALA A 399 5.85 52.58 2.04
N LEU A 400 5.74 51.50 2.81
CA LEU A 400 5.13 50.25 2.32
C LEU A 400 3.69 50.46 1.81
N ARG A 401 2.95 51.40 2.42
CA ARG A 401 1.60 51.80 2.02
C ARG A 401 1.52 52.56 0.69
N ASP A 402 2.64 53.12 0.24
CA ASP A 402 2.75 53.88 -1.00
C ASP A 402 3.22 52.98 -2.17
N LEU A 403 3.39 51.68 -1.90
CA LEU A 403 3.90 50.68 -2.83
C LEU A 403 2.71 49.94 -3.46
N ASP A 404 2.19 50.50 -4.54
CA ASP A 404 0.96 50.01 -5.20
C ASP A 404 1.19 48.69 -5.94
N ARG A 405 2.34 48.53 -6.62
CA ARG A 405 2.68 47.31 -7.37
C ARG A 405 4.18 47.09 -7.48
N VAL A 406 4.64 45.86 -7.20
CA VAL A 406 5.96 45.37 -7.62
C VAL A 406 5.78 44.40 -8.78
N GLN A 407 6.48 44.65 -9.89
CA GLN A 407 6.43 43.77 -11.06
C GLN A 407 7.83 43.28 -11.41
N LEU A 408 8.02 41.96 -11.31
CA LEU A 408 9.09 41.26 -11.98
C LEU A 408 8.62 40.91 -13.40
N SER A 409 9.42 41.28 -14.40
CA SER A 409 9.24 40.93 -15.80
C SER A 409 10.39 40.00 -16.21
N ALA A 410 10.08 38.71 -16.40
CA ALA A 410 11.00 37.77 -17.01
C ALA A 410 10.93 37.93 -18.54
N ALA A 411 12.07 38.08 -19.21
CA ALA A 411 12.14 37.97 -20.65
C ALA A 411 11.96 36.48 -21.02
N GLY A 412 10.97 36.15 -21.85
CA GLY A 412 10.66 34.77 -22.22
C GLY A 412 11.82 34.05 -22.90
N HIS A 413 11.97 32.75 -22.58
CA HIS A 413 12.93 31.85 -23.20
C HIS A 413 12.37 31.30 -24.54
N GLN A 414 13.22 31.08 -25.55
CA GLN A 414 12.82 30.72 -26.92
C GLN A 414 12.26 29.28 -27.10
N SER A 415 12.10 28.48 -26.05
CA SER A 415 11.88 27.02 -26.15
C SER A 415 10.44 26.51 -25.97
N GLY A 416 9.41 27.36 -26.04
CA GLY A 416 7.99 26.94 -25.98
C GLY A 416 7.45 26.64 -24.57
N PRO A 417 6.12 26.41 -24.40
CA PRO A 417 5.48 26.37 -23.10
C PRO A 417 5.75 25.02 -22.42
N ARG A 418 6.82 24.96 -21.64
CA ARG A 418 6.92 24.02 -20.52
C ARG A 418 6.30 24.69 -19.30
N ASN A 419 5.53 23.90 -18.54
CA ASN A 419 4.75 24.33 -17.39
C ASN A 419 5.65 24.99 -16.33
N ASP A 420 5.58 26.32 -16.24
CA ASP A 420 6.18 27.07 -15.15
C ASP A 420 5.18 27.10 -13.97
N TRP A 421 5.56 26.47 -12.86
CA TRP A 421 4.78 26.41 -11.62
C TRP A 421 5.15 27.58 -10.71
N PHE A 422 4.17 28.19 -10.03
CA PHE A 422 4.42 29.28 -9.07
C PHE A 422 3.83 29.00 -7.69
N GLU A 423 4.63 29.38 -6.70
CA GLU A 423 4.57 29.13 -5.25
C GLU A 423 3.76 30.18 -4.48
N LEU A 424 3.16 29.74 -3.37
CA LEU A 424 2.56 30.57 -2.32
C LEU A 424 2.84 30.03 -0.94
N GLU A 425 3.21 30.93 -0.06
CA GLU A 425 3.51 30.68 1.34
C GLU A 425 2.34 31.18 2.21
N GLY A 426 1.56 30.25 2.78
CA GLY A 426 0.55 30.52 3.80
C GLY A 426 1.00 30.05 5.17
N THR A 427 0.44 30.61 6.23
CA THR A 427 0.91 30.46 7.61
C THR A 427 0.24 29.30 8.36
N THR A 428 0.54 28.06 7.96
CA THR A 428 0.75 26.99 8.95
C THR A 428 2.26 26.77 9.04
N PRO A 429 2.82 26.34 10.19
CA PRO A 429 4.24 26.05 10.24
C PRO A 429 4.57 25.07 9.10
N LEU A 430 5.39 25.52 8.15
CA LEU A 430 5.74 24.93 6.85
C LEU A 430 6.33 23.50 6.90
N ARG A 431 6.26 22.84 8.06
CA ARG A 431 6.97 21.61 8.37
C ARG A 431 6.26 20.74 9.40
N THR A 432 4.93 20.71 9.40
CA THR A 432 4.21 19.80 10.29
C THR A 432 4.42 18.36 9.83
N TRP A 433 4.96 17.55 10.74
CA TRP A 433 5.02 16.10 10.57
C TRP A 433 3.67 15.52 10.99
N TYR A 434 3.10 14.72 10.11
CA TYR A 434 1.90 13.94 10.36
C TYR A 434 2.32 12.53 10.75
N ARG A 435 1.53 11.93 11.65
CA ARG A 435 1.72 10.56 12.12
C ARG A 435 0.44 10.10 12.77
N HIS A 436 0.25 8.79 12.81
CA HIS A 436 -0.62 8.18 13.80
C HIS A 436 -0.26 8.64 15.22
N GLU A 437 -1.30 9.06 15.95
CA GLU A 437 -1.23 9.24 17.38
C GLU A 437 -1.01 7.87 18.04
N LYS A 438 0.01 7.81 18.90
CA LYS A 438 0.27 6.61 19.70
C LYS A 438 -0.87 6.47 20.71
N THR A 439 -1.70 5.45 20.52
CA THR A 439 -2.67 5.00 21.52
C THR A 439 -2.04 3.95 22.43
N ASP A 440 -2.53 3.83 23.67
CA ASP A 440 -2.00 2.86 24.64
C ASP A 440 -2.27 1.40 24.25
N LEU A 441 -3.30 1.16 23.44
CA LEU A 441 -3.66 -0.15 22.92
C LEU A 441 -3.12 -0.35 21.51
N ILE A 442 -2.36 -1.43 21.31
CA ILE A 442 -1.80 -1.82 20.00
C ILE A 442 -2.89 -1.95 18.93
N SER A 443 -4.07 -2.43 19.30
CA SER A 443 -5.22 -2.56 18.40
C SER A 443 -5.78 -1.22 17.93
N ASP A 444 -5.72 -0.18 18.75
CA ASP A 444 -6.20 1.15 18.38
C ASP A 444 -5.21 1.90 17.47
N GLN A 445 -3.95 1.47 17.46
CA GLN A 445 -2.93 1.97 16.55
C GLN A 445 -3.06 1.39 15.13
N LEU A 446 -3.93 0.39 14.91
CA LEU A 446 -4.20 -0.18 13.59
C LEU A 446 -5.48 0.38 12.97
N LYS A 447 -6.19 1.26 13.69
CA LYS A 447 -7.38 1.93 13.16
C LYS A 447 -6.95 3.13 12.32
N ASP A 448 -7.71 3.40 11.29
CA ASP A 448 -7.64 4.63 10.51
C ASP A 448 -7.67 5.84 11.45
N GLN A 449 -6.76 6.80 11.26
CA GLN A 449 -6.75 8.02 12.05
C GLN A 449 -6.74 9.25 11.17
N THR A 450 -7.55 10.23 11.55
CA THR A 450 -7.48 11.57 10.98
C THR A 450 -6.23 12.27 11.50
N VAL A 451 -5.22 12.41 10.63
CA VAL A 451 -3.96 13.09 11.00
C VAL A 451 -3.98 14.58 10.72
N ALA A 452 -4.84 15.02 9.80
CA ALA A 452 -5.01 16.44 9.48
C ALA A 452 -6.47 16.74 9.17
N THR A 453 -6.94 17.93 9.53
CA THR A 453 -8.22 18.47 9.06
C THR A 453 -8.02 19.92 8.67
N PHE A 454 -8.49 20.26 7.48
CA PHE A 454 -8.38 21.57 6.88
C PHE A 454 -9.79 22.09 6.64
N SER A 455 -10.17 23.13 7.35
CA SER A 455 -11.46 23.80 7.16
C SER A 455 -11.33 24.92 6.15
N PHE A 456 -12.39 25.12 5.37
CA PHE A 456 -12.52 26.25 4.45
C PHE A 456 -13.65 27.16 4.91
N SER A 457 -13.38 28.46 4.84
CA SER A 457 -14.38 29.52 4.88
C SER A 457 -14.78 29.92 3.46
N ARG A 458 -15.84 30.70 3.32
CA ARG A 458 -16.28 31.19 2.00
C ARG A 458 -15.22 32.08 1.36
N GLU A 459 -14.44 32.76 2.19
CA GLU A 459 -13.39 33.69 1.80
C GLU A 459 -12.18 32.98 1.17
N ASP A 460 -11.99 31.68 1.43
CA ASP A 460 -10.89 30.87 0.87
C ASP A 460 -11.15 30.41 -0.58
N TRP A 461 -12.34 30.69 -1.12
CA TRP A 461 -12.72 30.29 -2.47
C TRP A 461 -12.45 31.40 -3.49
N HIS A 462 -11.41 31.22 -4.28
CA HIS A 462 -11.04 32.14 -5.36
C HIS A 462 -11.58 31.67 -6.71
N LEU A 463 -12.85 31.96 -6.95
CA LEU A 463 -13.57 31.48 -8.12
C LEU A 463 -13.45 32.49 -9.27
N SER A 464 -12.79 32.10 -10.36
CA SER A 464 -12.65 32.94 -11.55
C SER A 464 -12.95 32.15 -12.83
N PRO A 465 -14.09 32.40 -13.51
CA PRO A 465 -15.17 33.31 -13.12
C PRO A 465 -15.91 32.85 -11.85
N PRO A 466 -16.68 33.73 -11.19
CA PRO A 466 -17.51 33.33 -10.04
C PRO A 466 -18.41 32.14 -10.41
N CYS A 467 -18.32 31.05 -9.65
CA CYS A 467 -19.09 29.84 -9.88
C CYS A 467 -19.73 29.38 -8.56
N ASP A 468 -21.06 29.30 -8.46
CA ASP A 468 -21.68 28.88 -7.19
C ASP A 468 -21.74 27.34 -7.04
N SER A 469 -21.47 26.60 -8.11
CA SER A 469 -21.51 25.14 -8.14
C SER A 469 -20.51 24.54 -9.13
N PHE A 470 -20.12 23.29 -8.87
CA PHE A 470 -19.18 22.51 -9.66
C PHE A 470 -19.66 21.07 -9.89
N ASP A 471 -19.24 20.48 -10.99
CA ASP A 471 -19.57 19.10 -11.40
C ASP A 471 -18.33 18.17 -11.39
N LYS A 472 -17.17 18.71 -11.05
CA LYS A 472 -15.93 17.96 -10.82
C LYS A 472 -15.13 18.62 -9.69
N LEU A 473 -14.60 17.80 -8.78
CA LEU A 473 -13.66 18.19 -7.75
C LEU A 473 -12.43 17.29 -7.84
N GLN A 474 -11.24 17.88 -7.79
CA GLN A 474 -9.97 17.15 -7.77
C GLN A 474 -9.17 17.58 -6.55
N PHE A 475 -8.52 16.62 -5.92
CA PHE A 475 -7.60 16.81 -4.81
C PHE A 475 -6.16 16.56 -5.28
N PHE A 476 -5.26 17.49 -4.97
CA PHE A 476 -3.84 17.35 -5.18
C PHE A 476 -3.13 17.22 -3.85
N ILE A 477 -2.16 16.31 -3.76
CA ILE A 477 -1.18 16.27 -2.68
C ILE A 477 0.22 16.12 -3.25
N ARG A 478 1.20 16.77 -2.60
CA ARG A 478 2.61 16.55 -2.81
C ARG A 478 3.39 16.42 -1.50
N PHE A 479 4.11 15.32 -1.37
CA PHE A 479 4.98 14.98 -0.26
C PHE A 479 6.26 15.83 -0.29
N SER A 480 6.80 16.16 0.90
CA SER A 480 8.08 16.84 1.00
C SER A 480 9.17 15.98 0.37
N SER A 481 10.13 16.61 -0.29
CA SER A 481 11.32 15.93 -0.79
C SER A 481 12.38 15.73 0.29
N ASP A 482 12.13 16.16 1.54
CA ASP A 482 13.08 15.93 2.62
C ASP A 482 13.23 14.42 2.89
N HIS A 483 14.42 14.03 3.31
CA HIS A 483 14.70 12.66 3.70
C HIS A 483 13.71 12.20 4.79
N TRP A 484 13.16 10.99 4.63
CA TRP A 484 12.10 10.41 5.49
C TRP A 484 10.72 11.08 5.43
N SER A 485 10.43 11.91 4.42
CA SER A 485 9.11 12.54 4.32
C SER A 485 8.01 11.64 3.76
N GLY A 486 8.38 10.49 3.19
CA GLY A 486 7.42 9.48 2.75
C GLY A 486 6.83 8.71 3.92
N THR A 487 5.88 7.84 3.63
CA THR A 487 5.33 6.90 4.60
C THR A 487 5.19 5.52 3.98
N TYR A 488 5.13 4.49 4.82
CA TYR A 488 4.64 3.15 4.41
C TYR A 488 3.11 3.06 4.47
N ASP A 489 2.46 4.07 5.04
CA ASP A 489 1.04 4.07 5.31
C ASP A 489 0.23 4.38 4.05
N THR A 490 -1.06 4.06 4.13
CA THR A 490 -2.02 4.44 3.09
C THR A 490 -2.69 5.77 3.44
N ILE A 491 -2.63 6.69 2.48
CA ILE A 491 -3.16 8.04 2.62
C ILE A 491 -4.47 8.14 1.84
N SER A 492 -5.51 8.58 2.55
CA SER A 492 -6.83 8.87 2.02
C SER A 492 -7.23 10.31 2.33
N VAL A 493 -8.01 10.93 1.46
CA VAL A 493 -8.62 12.23 1.69
C VAL A 493 -10.12 12.05 1.90
N HIS A 494 -10.63 12.51 3.04
CA HIS A 494 -12.06 12.50 3.34
C HIS A 494 -12.64 13.87 3.02
N ILE A 495 -13.60 13.90 2.09
CA ILE A 495 -14.34 15.10 1.67
C ILE A 495 -15.82 14.75 1.67
N GLY A 496 -16.64 15.59 2.33
CA GLY A 496 -18.05 15.27 2.55
C GLY A 496 -18.19 14.00 3.39
N ASN A 497 -18.98 13.04 2.90
CA ASN A 497 -19.25 11.76 3.56
C ASN A 497 -18.41 10.59 2.99
N HIS A 498 -17.42 10.86 2.14
CA HIS A 498 -16.66 9.81 1.46
C HIS A 498 -15.14 9.99 1.58
N GLY A 499 -14.46 8.88 1.86
CA GLY A 499 -13.01 8.78 1.78
C GLY A 499 -12.56 8.41 0.39
N THR A 500 -11.63 9.18 -0.17
CA THR A 500 -11.01 8.93 -1.47
C THR A 500 -9.55 8.58 -1.28
N PHE A 501 -9.15 7.38 -1.70
CA PHE A 501 -7.76 6.95 -1.65
C PHE A 501 -6.86 7.88 -2.48
N VAL A 502 -5.70 8.21 -1.92
CA VAL A 502 -4.69 9.01 -2.59
C VAL A 502 -3.51 8.15 -3.05
N ALA A 503 -2.81 7.54 -2.09
CA ALA A 503 -1.60 6.75 -2.33
C ALA A 503 -1.36 5.75 -1.20
N SER A 504 -0.67 4.65 -1.49
CA SER A 504 -0.14 3.72 -0.50
C SER A 504 1.38 3.77 -0.58
N GLY A 505 2.05 3.89 0.56
CA GLY A 505 3.50 3.96 0.61
C GLY A 505 4.14 5.15 -0.15
N PRO A 506 3.58 6.38 -0.17
CA PRO A 506 4.15 7.46 -0.98
C PRO A 506 5.57 7.83 -0.51
N TRP A 507 6.52 7.83 -1.45
CA TRP A 507 7.91 8.21 -1.18
C TRP A 507 8.09 9.75 -1.09
N PRO A 508 9.23 10.25 -0.55
CA PRO A 508 9.52 11.68 -0.53
C PRO A 508 9.45 12.34 -1.93
N GLY A 509 8.73 13.45 -2.04
CA GLY A 509 8.52 14.16 -3.30
C GLY A 509 7.39 13.60 -4.18
N TYR A 510 6.72 12.53 -3.75
CA TYR A 510 5.53 11.99 -4.42
C TYR A 510 4.46 13.07 -4.62
N GLU A 511 3.83 13.11 -5.79
CA GLU A 511 2.72 14.02 -6.08
C GLU A 511 1.63 13.34 -6.91
N LYS A 512 0.37 13.67 -6.65
CA LYS A 512 -0.76 13.09 -7.38
C LYS A 512 -2.01 13.98 -7.33
N TRP A 513 -2.71 14.04 -8.46
CA TRP A 513 -4.09 14.50 -8.55
C TRP A 513 -5.05 13.32 -8.48
N VAL A 514 -6.13 13.47 -7.71
CA VAL A 514 -7.17 12.45 -7.50
C VAL A 514 -8.53 13.08 -7.74
N ASP A 515 -9.37 12.42 -8.54
CA ASP A 515 -10.75 12.86 -8.76
C ASP A 515 -11.63 12.43 -7.58
N ILE A 516 -12.43 13.36 -7.05
CA ILE A 516 -13.38 13.10 -5.97
C ILE A 516 -14.73 12.75 -6.58
N ASP A 517 -15.27 11.58 -6.20
CA ASP A 517 -16.61 11.16 -6.61
C ASP A 517 -17.67 11.98 -5.87
N LEU A 518 -18.24 12.97 -6.55
CA LEU A 518 -19.22 13.88 -5.96
C LEU A 518 -20.50 13.17 -5.53
N GLN A 519 -20.91 12.11 -6.25
CA GLN A 519 -22.10 11.36 -5.89
C GLN A 519 -21.87 10.61 -4.59
N LYS A 520 -20.70 10.00 -4.39
CA LYS A 520 -20.39 9.34 -3.12
C LYS A 520 -20.14 10.32 -1.98
N ALA A 521 -19.43 11.41 -2.25
CA ALA A 521 -19.05 12.39 -1.24
C ALA A 521 -20.22 13.26 -0.75
N PHE A 522 -21.14 13.65 -1.64
CA PHE A 522 -22.18 14.64 -1.36
C PHE A 522 -23.60 14.19 -1.75
N ASP A 523 -23.76 12.97 -2.25
CA ASP A 523 -25.02 12.46 -2.83
C ASP A 523 -25.55 13.32 -3.99
N LYS A 524 -24.62 13.97 -4.74
CA LYS A 524 -24.94 14.93 -5.80
C LYS A 524 -23.97 14.84 -6.96
N LYS A 525 -24.49 14.97 -8.19
CA LYS A 525 -23.67 15.13 -9.41
C LYS A 525 -23.12 16.55 -9.57
N VAL A 526 -23.77 17.53 -8.96
CA VAL A 526 -23.38 18.94 -8.97
C VAL A 526 -23.47 19.45 -7.54
N VAL A 527 -22.37 19.99 -7.04
CA VAL A 527 -22.21 20.37 -5.64
C VAL A 527 -22.04 21.89 -5.56
N SER A 528 -22.73 22.52 -4.62
CA SER A 528 -22.52 23.93 -4.32
C SER A 528 -21.16 24.11 -3.66
N VAL A 529 -20.43 25.17 -4.02
CA VAL A 529 -19.16 25.53 -3.37
C VAL A 529 -19.30 25.64 -1.84
N ARG A 530 -20.49 26.03 -1.37
CA ARG A 530 -20.80 26.18 0.06
C ARG A 530 -21.03 24.87 0.81
N GLU A 531 -20.99 23.73 0.13
CA GLU A 531 -21.14 22.41 0.76
C GLU A 531 -19.79 21.76 1.08
N VAL A 532 -18.69 22.37 0.64
CA VAL A 532 -17.34 21.87 0.89
C VAL A 532 -16.72 22.71 2.01
N ASP A 533 -17.02 22.30 3.25
CA ASP A 533 -16.62 23.06 4.44
C ASP A 533 -15.25 22.65 5.01
N TYR A 534 -14.82 21.41 4.74
CA TYR A 534 -13.53 20.90 5.18
C TYR A 534 -13.12 19.65 4.39
N PHE A 535 -11.84 19.29 4.52
CA PHE A 535 -11.37 17.95 4.21
C PHE A 535 -10.45 17.45 5.32
N SER A 536 -10.31 16.12 5.41
CA SER A 536 -9.41 15.47 6.36
C SER A 536 -8.46 14.54 5.62
N LEU A 537 -7.21 14.47 6.08
CA LEU A 537 -6.28 13.43 5.66
C LEU A 537 -6.34 12.30 6.67
N ILE A 538 -6.61 11.11 6.15
CA ILE A 538 -6.69 9.87 6.91
C ILE A 538 -5.46 9.04 6.60
N ASP A 539 -4.84 8.58 7.66
CA ASP A 539 -3.68 7.74 7.67
C ASP A 539 -4.09 6.32 8.08
N ILE A 540 -3.77 5.34 7.25
CA ILE A 540 -4.26 3.95 7.34
C ILE A 540 -3.04 3.02 7.37
N ALA A 541 -2.76 2.45 8.55
CA ALA A 541 -1.69 1.47 8.76
C ALA A 541 -2.10 0.09 8.22
N TYR A 542 -1.21 -0.62 7.52
CA TYR A 542 -1.50 -1.90 6.86
C TYR A 542 -1.17 -3.15 7.71
N GLY A 543 -1.09 -2.99 9.04
CA GLY A 543 -0.96 -4.11 9.98
C GLY A 543 0.46 -4.45 10.45
N ASP A 544 1.51 -3.81 9.94
CA ASP A 544 2.89 -3.96 10.44
C ASP A 544 3.30 -2.81 11.37
N TRP A 545 4.22 -3.06 12.31
CA TRP A 545 4.69 -2.05 13.28
C TRP A 545 5.60 -0.99 12.65
N SER A 546 6.15 -1.26 11.46
CA SER A 546 6.88 -0.29 10.63
C SER A 546 5.96 0.72 9.92
N GLU A 547 4.65 0.44 9.84
CA GLU A 547 3.64 1.22 9.12
C GLU A 547 2.93 2.20 10.07
N LYS A 548 3.74 3.06 10.69
CA LYS A 548 3.34 4.13 11.62
C LYS A 548 4.35 5.27 11.59
N ASP A 549 5.01 5.43 10.45
CA ASP A 549 6.10 6.37 10.34
C ASP A 549 5.58 7.80 10.23
N LYS A 550 6.47 8.75 10.51
CA LYS A 550 6.10 10.15 10.36
C LYS A 550 6.29 10.50 8.91
N TRP A 551 5.35 11.23 8.36
CA TRP A 551 5.49 11.79 7.02
C TRP A 551 5.21 13.27 6.99
N LYS A 552 5.58 13.88 5.86
CA LYS A 552 5.58 15.33 5.71
C LYS A 552 5.17 15.69 4.30
N TYR A 553 4.15 16.51 4.15
CA TYR A 553 3.88 17.14 2.84
C TYR A 553 4.74 18.40 2.65
N ALA A 554 4.95 18.81 1.40
CA ALA A 554 5.93 19.83 1.02
C ALA A 554 5.56 21.29 1.44
N GLY A 555 4.58 21.50 2.33
CA GLY A 555 4.01 22.81 2.70
C GLY A 555 2.63 23.08 2.08
N MET A 556 1.96 24.18 2.46
CA MET A 556 0.53 24.43 2.15
C MET A 556 0.20 24.54 0.65
N SER A 557 1.15 24.97 -0.19
CA SER A 557 0.98 25.02 -1.64
C SER A 557 0.87 23.64 -2.30
N ASN A 558 1.06 22.58 -1.52
CA ASN A 558 1.15 21.20 -2.00
C ASN A 558 -0.07 20.37 -1.63
N VAL A 559 -1.09 20.97 -1.01
CA VAL A 559 -2.42 20.39 -0.92
C VAL A 559 -3.39 21.35 -1.61
N GLN A 560 -4.03 20.93 -2.69
CA GLN A 560 -4.90 21.80 -3.49
C GLN A 560 -6.22 21.12 -3.80
N LEU A 561 -7.26 21.94 -3.93
CA LEU A 561 -8.53 21.54 -4.48
C LEU A 561 -8.78 22.33 -5.76
N ALA A 562 -9.13 21.60 -6.82
CA ALA A 562 -9.52 22.19 -8.10
C ALA A 562 -10.96 21.77 -8.42
N VAL A 563 -11.76 22.72 -8.90
CA VAL A 563 -13.15 22.44 -9.29
C VAL A 563 -13.41 22.84 -10.73
N ARG A 564 -14.33 22.14 -11.39
CA ARG A 564 -14.84 22.54 -12.70
C ARG A 564 -16.26 23.09 -12.53
N SER A 565 -16.52 24.30 -13.02
CA SER A 565 -17.85 24.88 -12.93
C SER A 565 -18.88 24.02 -13.66
N ALA A 566 -20.05 23.82 -13.04
CA ALA A 566 -21.18 23.14 -13.67
C ALA A 566 -21.90 24.00 -14.72
N SER A 567 -21.55 25.29 -14.83
CA SER A 567 -22.14 26.22 -15.81
C SER A 567 -21.81 25.79 -17.25
N ARG A 568 -22.79 25.91 -18.17
CA ARG A 568 -22.80 25.38 -19.55
C ARG A 568 -21.69 25.86 -20.51
N LYS A 569 -20.66 26.57 -20.05
CA LYS A 569 -19.50 26.90 -20.87
C LYS A 569 -18.32 25.97 -20.52
N PRO A 570 -17.86 25.12 -21.46
CA PRO A 570 -16.90 24.05 -21.19
C PRO A 570 -15.48 24.49 -20.75
N ASP A 571 -15.20 25.79 -20.63
CA ASP A 571 -13.84 26.33 -20.43
C ASP A 571 -13.64 27.11 -19.11
N SER A 572 -14.54 27.02 -18.12
CA SER A 572 -14.36 27.67 -16.81
C SER A 572 -13.97 26.66 -15.72
N SER A 573 -12.68 26.61 -15.38
CA SER A 573 -12.16 25.94 -14.18
C SER A 573 -12.04 26.93 -13.02
N CYS A 574 -12.49 26.57 -11.82
CA CYS A 574 -12.30 27.36 -10.61
C CYS A 574 -11.26 26.67 -9.71
N LEU A 575 -10.36 27.42 -9.06
CA LEU A 575 -9.31 26.87 -8.21
C LEU A 575 -9.50 27.37 -6.76
N ILE A 576 -9.21 26.51 -5.79
CA ILE A 576 -9.18 26.91 -4.37
C ILE A 576 -7.73 27.18 -3.99
N ARG A 577 -7.48 28.30 -3.30
CA ARG A 577 -6.21 28.62 -2.64
C ARG A 577 -6.50 29.23 -1.27
N ASP A 578 -5.78 28.80 -0.24
CA ASP A 578 -5.79 29.43 1.08
C ASP A 578 -5.03 30.77 1.02
N GLU A 579 -5.70 31.89 1.32
CA GLU A 579 -5.11 33.23 1.38
C GLU A 579 -4.86 33.68 2.83
N THR A 580 -3.82 33.15 3.46
CA THR A 580 -3.09 33.88 4.51
C THR A 580 -1.95 34.77 3.97
N ALA A 581 -1.79 34.91 2.64
CA ALA A 581 -0.73 35.73 2.05
C ALA A 581 -1.23 36.71 0.96
N ARG A 582 -1.08 38.01 1.24
CA ARG A 582 -1.29 39.10 0.28
C ARG A 582 -0.10 39.19 -0.68
N ASN A 583 -0.28 38.73 -1.92
CA ASN A 583 0.28 39.29 -3.18
C ASN A 583 0.31 38.20 -4.26
N LEU A 584 -0.61 38.23 -5.25
CA LEU A 584 -0.58 37.27 -6.37
C LEU A 584 -1.13 37.73 -7.72
N ARG A 585 -0.61 37.04 -8.76
CA ARG A 585 -1.01 37.07 -10.18
C ARG A 585 -1.67 35.76 -10.62
N TRP A 586 -2.38 35.84 -11.76
CA TRP A 586 -3.32 34.85 -12.32
C TRP A 586 -2.75 34.04 -13.50
N PHE A 587 -3.22 32.79 -13.66
CA PHE A 587 -3.24 32.07 -14.95
C PHE A 587 -4.51 31.21 -15.08
N VAL A 588 -5.06 31.14 -16.29
CA VAL A 588 -6.28 30.41 -16.69
C VAL A 588 -5.91 29.27 -17.62
N TYR A 589 -6.48 28.08 -17.41
CA TYR A 589 -6.32 26.94 -18.31
C TYR A 589 -7.34 27.02 -19.45
N GLY A 590 -6.88 26.93 -20.71
CA GLY A 590 -7.75 26.90 -21.88
C GLY A 590 -7.32 25.82 -22.86
N ARG A 591 -8.23 24.89 -23.20
CA ARG A 591 -8.00 23.88 -24.23
C ARG A 591 -8.35 24.48 -25.59
N ARG A 592 -7.39 24.58 -26.51
CA ARG A 592 -7.65 25.07 -27.86
C ARG A 592 -8.47 24.01 -28.62
N SER A 593 -9.74 24.31 -28.93
CA SER A 593 -10.48 23.53 -29.93
C SER A 593 -9.84 23.76 -31.30
N GLN A 594 -9.55 22.69 -32.03
CA GLN A 594 -9.08 22.81 -33.41
C GLN A 594 -10.25 23.26 -34.28
N GLY A 595 -10.27 24.55 -34.63
CA GLY A 595 -11.12 25.07 -35.68
C GLY A 595 -10.67 24.55 -37.04
N LYS A 596 -11.59 23.94 -37.78
CA LYS A 596 -11.47 23.68 -39.23
C LYS A 596 -11.05 24.98 -39.94
N LYS A 597 -9.92 24.96 -40.63
CA LYS A 597 -9.60 25.97 -41.64
C LYS A 597 -10.45 25.69 -42.88
N TYR A 598 -11.34 26.62 -43.22
CA TYR A 598 -11.70 26.83 -44.61
C TYR A 598 -10.59 27.68 -45.23
N GLY A 599 -9.97 27.12 -46.26
CA GLY A 599 -9.01 27.74 -47.17
C GLY A 599 -9.05 26.92 -48.44
#